data_AF-A0A534JNW8-F1
#
_entry.id   AF-A0A534JNW8-F1
#
_cell.length_a   1.000
_cell.length_b   1.000
_cell.length_c   1.000
_cell.angle_alpha   90.00
_cell.angle_beta   90.00
_cell.angle_gamma   90.00
#
_symmetry.space_group_name_H-M   'P 1'
#
loop_
_entity.id
_entity.type
_entity.pdbx_description
1 polymer ?
#
loop_
_entity_poly.entity_id
_entity_poly.type
_entity_poly.pdbx_seq_one_letter_code
_entity_poly.pdbx_strand_id
1 'polypeptide(L)'
;MVPHWIASTSTDDLPHSRESMIDAWHNGSNDRFAIVAERWGPGRGSQSMGYYDERQLPFYWDLARKFTLADRYFQPMFGPTIPNRLFSFAGTNAGLESNVIVLSNFDGLTVFDQLAAKGISWRYYHEPSSFHAPLPLYFKTLASNRAALSQFVPLNRLFSDLQVGNVAQVTYVDPADSSSISEHPAQNVSLGESWTRDLISLIMSSEVWSTTAIFLTWDESGGYYDHVAPPQVDSLGFGFRVPMIVISPYAKRGAIDHDVMDHTSILKFIGLNWGLAMLTSRESQANDLLSAFTVTRYTDAEPRSPLFSIVIATHDRPSKLRALLESIRASQTPNLAMVVVVDDSNPFQDLTHEFADLRLKHVHLEERVFQSRARNVGWQGCPSPFVYFIDDDNVVARTTLEEPLRILVENPRLGAVMPAVLYKARPEVVWVYGTPLKPDGWGHTLIGRNKPRAPALENRFLPTDALPNAFIVRRSAIEELGGFDERFVMSGSADFAIRLKRAGWGVSAYTGVFTLHDVEPPGRIGYWASHRGVDPERVFQDVRDWFILMRTLHPDNGWFLVRATRHALGFMAPNALSYLLRGGSKGRESLVQLVRAYVSSMRTDKEH
;
A
#
# COMPACT_ATOMS: atom_id res chain seq x y z
N MET A 1 -21.72 28.52 -5.82
CA MET A 1 -20.47 27.80 -6.17
C MET A 1 -20.74 26.31 -6.09
N VAL A 2 -20.03 25.47 -6.85
CA VAL A 2 -20.20 24.00 -6.80
C VAL A 2 -19.06 23.36 -6.01
N PRO A 3 -19.28 22.20 -5.37
CA PRO A 3 -18.20 21.46 -4.74
C PRO A 3 -17.06 21.17 -5.70
N HIS A 4 -15.82 21.34 -5.25
CA HIS A 4 -14.64 21.09 -6.08
C HIS A 4 -13.49 20.53 -5.26
N TRP A 5 -12.60 19.81 -5.94
CA TRP A 5 -11.41 19.29 -5.32
C TRP A 5 -10.41 20.43 -5.01
N ILE A 6 -9.92 20.46 -3.77
CA ILE A 6 -8.82 21.35 -3.36
C ILE A 6 -7.53 20.67 -3.77
N ALA A 7 -6.60 21.34 -4.47
CA ALA A 7 -5.31 20.74 -4.83
C ALA A 7 -4.23 20.90 -3.75
N SER A 8 -4.28 22.00 -3.00
CA SER A 8 -3.39 22.27 -1.85
C SER A 8 -3.64 21.26 -0.73
N THR A 9 -2.65 21.03 0.13
CA THR A 9 -2.82 20.25 1.37
C THR A 9 -3.03 21.13 2.60
N SER A 10 -3.18 22.44 2.42
CA SER A 10 -3.53 23.41 3.46
C SER A 10 -4.47 24.48 2.91
N THR A 11 -5.24 25.07 3.82
CA THR A 11 -6.36 25.96 3.52
C THR A 11 -6.44 27.06 4.59
N ASP A 12 -7.13 28.17 4.32
CA ASP A 12 -7.43 29.16 5.37
C ASP A 12 -8.36 28.56 6.44
N ASP A 13 -8.31 29.11 7.65
CA ASP A 13 -9.35 28.83 8.63
C ASP A 13 -10.67 29.52 8.25
N LEU A 14 -11.73 28.72 8.10
CA LEU A 14 -13.06 29.17 7.65
C LEU A 14 -13.94 29.48 8.85
N PRO A 15 -14.98 30.32 8.70
CA PRO A 15 -15.84 30.66 9.83
C PRO A 15 -16.68 29.47 10.31
N HIS A 16 -16.38 29.01 11.53
CA HIS A 16 -17.04 27.89 12.18
C HIS A 16 -17.58 28.27 13.58
N SER A 17 -17.92 29.56 13.77
CA SER A 17 -18.69 29.99 14.95
C SER A 17 -20.13 29.46 14.88
N ARG A 18 -20.80 29.39 16.02
CA ARG A 18 -22.21 28.97 16.09
C ARG A 18 -23.10 29.81 15.17
N GLU A 19 -22.94 31.12 15.19
CA GLU A 19 -23.66 32.05 14.30
C GLU A 19 -23.39 31.75 12.82
N SER A 20 -22.12 31.56 12.46
CA SER A 20 -21.72 31.31 11.07
C SER A 20 -22.30 30.00 10.54
N MET A 21 -22.26 28.93 11.35
CA MET A 21 -22.81 27.64 10.97
C MET A 21 -24.35 27.66 10.86
N ILE A 22 -25.04 28.40 11.74
CA ILE A 22 -26.50 28.59 11.64
C ILE A 22 -26.87 29.35 10.36
N ASP A 23 -26.12 30.40 10.01
CA ASP A 23 -26.34 31.12 8.73
C ASP A 23 -26.03 30.21 7.54
N ALA A 24 -24.98 29.38 7.60
CA ALA A 24 -24.64 28.41 6.54
C ALA A 24 -25.74 27.33 6.36
N TRP A 25 -26.30 26.83 7.46
CA TRP A 25 -27.40 25.86 7.50
C TRP A 25 -28.68 26.41 6.89
N HIS A 26 -28.98 27.69 7.15
CA HIS A 26 -30.09 28.44 6.56
C HIS A 26 -31.44 27.68 6.60
N ASN A 27 -31.86 27.24 7.79
CA ASN A 27 -33.11 26.48 7.96
C ASN A 27 -33.15 25.13 7.20
N GLY A 28 -31.99 24.52 6.94
CA GLY A 28 -31.86 23.20 6.35
C GLY A 28 -31.69 23.19 4.84
N SER A 29 -31.63 24.35 4.18
CA SER A 29 -31.26 24.43 2.75
C SER A 29 -29.77 24.22 2.51
N ASN A 30 -28.91 24.42 3.53
CA ASN A 30 -27.47 24.25 3.46
C ASN A 30 -26.81 25.01 2.27
N ASP A 31 -27.36 26.16 1.88
CA ASP A 31 -27.02 26.85 0.62
C ASP A 31 -26.20 28.13 0.82
N ARG A 32 -25.78 28.44 2.05
CA ARG A 32 -25.08 29.68 2.39
C ARG A 32 -23.61 29.55 2.75
N PHE A 33 -23.04 28.35 2.79
CA PHE A 33 -21.62 28.12 3.15
C PHE A 33 -20.65 29.08 2.44
N ALA A 34 -20.70 29.12 1.09
CA ALA A 34 -19.82 29.99 0.31
C ALA A 34 -20.03 31.48 0.63
N ILE A 35 -21.27 31.91 0.88
CA ILE A 35 -21.60 33.30 1.19
C ILE A 35 -21.06 33.66 2.58
N VAL A 36 -21.26 32.80 3.57
CA VAL A 36 -20.77 32.98 4.93
C VAL A 36 -19.25 33.05 4.94
N ALA A 37 -18.58 32.11 4.27
CA ALA A 37 -17.13 32.06 4.20
C ALA A 37 -16.51 33.27 3.48
N GLU A 38 -17.06 33.71 2.35
CA GLU A 38 -16.54 34.86 1.59
C GLU A 38 -16.60 36.18 2.38
N ARG A 39 -17.58 36.34 3.29
CA ARG A 39 -17.67 37.52 4.18
C ARG A 39 -16.48 37.63 5.13
N TRP A 40 -15.80 36.53 5.42
CA TRP A 40 -14.64 36.48 6.31
C TRP A 40 -13.31 36.71 5.59
N GLY A 41 -13.28 36.61 4.26
CA GLY A 41 -12.07 36.85 3.49
C GLY A 41 -12.22 36.47 2.01
N PRO A 42 -11.59 37.22 1.09
CA PRO A 42 -11.62 36.89 -0.34
C PRO A 42 -11.15 35.46 -0.63
N GLY A 43 -11.91 34.72 -1.43
CA GLY A 43 -11.57 33.35 -1.86
C GLY A 43 -11.99 32.23 -0.90
N ARG A 44 -12.38 32.56 0.34
CA ARG A 44 -12.84 31.59 1.33
C ARG A 44 -14.18 30.96 0.96
N GLY A 45 -15.02 31.66 0.21
CA GLY A 45 -16.26 31.11 -0.34
C GLY A 45 -16.00 29.90 -1.23
N SER A 46 -14.98 29.99 -2.10
CA SER A 46 -14.54 28.85 -2.91
C SER A 46 -14.03 27.74 -2.01
N GLN A 47 -13.13 28.05 -1.09
CA GLN A 47 -12.51 27.07 -0.21
C GLN A 47 -13.53 26.29 0.65
N SER A 48 -14.60 26.94 1.14
CA SER A 48 -15.67 26.26 1.88
C SER A 48 -16.41 25.20 1.06
N MET A 49 -16.43 25.34 -0.27
CA MET A 49 -16.98 24.33 -1.18
C MET A 49 -15.93 23.29 -1.60
N GLY A 50 -14.74 23.36 -1.05
CA GLY A 50 -13.65 22.46 -1.37
C GLY A 50 -13.77 21.11 -0.66
N TYR A 51 -13.29 20.03 -1.29
CA TYR A 51 -13.17 18.71 -0.67
C TYR A 51 -11.80 18.06 -0.95
N TYR A 52 -11.41 17.17 -0.04
CA TYR A 52 -10.28 16.24 -0.20
C TYR A 52 -10.77 14.85 -0.58
N ASP A 53 -9.92 14.09 -1.27
CA ASP A 53 -10.15 12.67 -1.52
C ASP A 53 -8.85 11.87 -1.37
N GLU A 54 -8.85 10.62 -1.84
CA GLU A 54 -7.72 9.70 -1.70
C GLU A 54 -6.42 10.20 -2.34
N ARG A 55 -6.46 11.25 -3.17
CA ARG A 55 -5.26 11.87 -3.73
C ARG A 55 -4.41 12.57 -2.67
N GLN A 56 -5.04 13.17 -1.65
CA GLN A 56 -4.35 13.82 -0.53
C GLN A 56 -4.40 13.04 0.77
N LEU A 57 -5.50 12.31 0.98
CA LEU A 57 -5.79 11.61 2.23
C LEU A 57 -5.96 10.09 1.97
N PRO A 58 -4.97 9.40 1.35
CA PRO A 58 -5.12 8.00 0.98
C PRO A 58 -5.32 7.06 2.17
N PHE A 59 -4.79 7.39 3.35
CA PHE A 59 -4.86 6.51 4.52
C PHE A 59 -6.26 6.49 5.14
N TYR A 60 -6.94 7.64 5.23
CA TYR A 60 -8.32 7.67 5.72
C TYR A 60 -9.28 6.92 4.79
N TRP A 61 -9.09 7.04 3.48
CA TRP A 61 -9.83 6.26 2.50
C TRP A 61 -9.53 4.75 2.60
N ASP A 62 -8.28 4.37 2.85
CA ASP A 62 -7.90 2.99 3.09
C ASP A 62 -8.53 2.42 4.37
N LEU A 63 -8.56 3.19 5.46
CA LEU A 63 -9.26 2.82 6.69
C LEU A 63 -10.77 2.63 6.45
N ALA A 64 -11.43 3.57 5.77
CA ALA A 64 -12.86 3.46 5.44
C ALA A 64 -13.18 2.22 4.58
N ARG A 65 -12.30 1.86 3.64
CA ARG A 65 -12.42 0.62 2.83
C ARG A 65 -12.19 -0.66 3.64
N LYS A 66 -11.39 -0.59 4.71
CA LYS A 66 -10.99 -1.74 5.54
C LYS A 66 -11.87 -1.95 6.76
N PHE A 67 -12.51 -0.90 7.26
CA PHE A 67 -13.26 -0.91 8.51
C PHE A 67 -14.66 -0.29 8.28
N THR A 68 -15.25 0.30 9.30
CA THR A 68 -16.58 0.91 9.21
C THR A 68 -16.46 2.43 9.21
N LEU A 69 -17.03 3.07 8.19
CA LEU A 69 -17.24 4.51 8.12
C LEU A 69 -18.68 4.82 8.52
N ALA A 70 -18.91 5.68 9.51
CA ALA A 70 -20.24 6.19 9.80
C ALA A 70 -20.51 7.46 8.99
N ASP A 71 -21.45 7.40 8.04
CA ASP A 71 -21.75 8.53 7.14
C ASP A 71 -22.84 9.46 7.69
N ARG A 72 -23.41 9.15 8.85
CA ARG A 72 -24.41 9.95 9.57
C ARG A 72 -23.96 10.28 10.98
N TYR A 73 -22.68 10.60 11.12
CA TYR A 73 -22.06 11.09 12.34
C TYR A 73 -21.97 12.63 12.32
N PHE A 74 -22.52 13.27 13.34
CA PHE A 74 -22.68 14.72 13.42
C PHE A 74 -21.88 15.30 14.59
N GLN A 75 -21.41 16.53 14.44
CA GLN A 75 -20.98 17.27 15.62
C GLN A 75 -22.23 17.55 16.51
N PRO A 76 -22.12 17.47 17.85
CA PRO A 76 -23.27 17.56 18.76
C PRO A 76 -24.11 18.83 18.69
N MET A 77 -23.53 19.95 18.26
CA MET A 77 -24.23 21.23 18.07
C MET A 77 -23.58 22.09 17.00
N PHE A 78 -24.31 23.03 16.41
CA PHE A 78 -23.68 24.11 15.66
C PHE A 78 -22.78 24.93 16.59
N GLY A 79 -21.51 25.08 16.22
CA GLY A 79 -20.55 25.79 17.04
C GLY A 79 -19.12 25.24 16.90
N PRO A 80 -18.18 25.89 17.61
CA PRO A 80 -16.77 25.61 17.48
C PRO A 80 -16.33 24.40 18.35
N THR A 81 -15.03 24.12 18.33
CA THR A 81 -14.33 23.03 19.03
C THR A 81 -14.80 22.74 20.45
N ILE A 82 -14.66 23.70 21.38
CA ILE A 82 -14.80 23.45 22.81
C ILE A 82 -16.17 22.87 23.19
N PRO A 83 -17.31 23.52 22.86
CA PRO A 83 -18.61 22.98 23.22
C PRO A 83 -18.89 21.61 22.61
N ASN A 84 -18.47 21.35 21.37
CA ASN A 84 -18.63 20.02 20.75
C ASN A 84 -17.80 18.95 21.46
N ARG A 85 -16.52 19.23 21.75
CA ARG A 85 -15.64 18.29 22.46
C ARG A 85 -16.15 17.92 23.84
N LEU A 86 -16.76 18.86 24.59
CA LEU A 86 -17.33 18.58 25.91
C LEU A 86 -18.36 17.44 25.90
N PHE A 87 -19.14 17.28 24.82
CA PHE A 87 -20.08 16.16 24.69
C PHE A 87 -19.39 14.79 24.65
N SER A 88 -18.15 14.69 24.17
CA SER A 88 -17.41 13.42 24.08
C SER A 88 -17.02 12.82 25.43
N PHE A 89 -16.98 13.62 26.50
CA PHE A 89 -16.59 13.16 27.85
C PHE A 89 -17.52 13.61 28.99
N ALA A 90 -18.44 14.54 28.74
CA ALA A 90 -19.43 15.02 29.73
C ALA A 90 -20.88 15.00 29.23
N GLY A 91 -21.13 14.72 27.94
CA GLY A 91 -22.49 14.60 27.39
C GLY A 91 -23.28 15.92 27.36
N THR A 92 -22.60 17.07 27.48
CA THR A 92 -23.18 18.42 27.48
C THR A 92 -22.17 19.44 26.95
N ASN A 93 -22.62 20.60 26.51
CA ASN A 93 -21.78 21.76 26.17
C ASN A 93 -21.39 22.61 27.40
N ALA A 94 -21.79 22.21 28.61
CA ALA A 94 -21.61 22.97 29.86
C ALA A 94 -22.15 24.42 29.79
N GLY A 95 -23.15 24.67 28.94
CA GLY A 95 -23.71 26.00 28.71
C GLY A 95 -22.88 26.91 27.79
N LEU A 96 -21.85 26.38 27.12
CA LEU A 96 -21.03 27.14 26.18
C LEU A 96 -21.61 27.15 24.77
N GLU A 97 -21.55 28.32 24.13
CA GLU A 97 -21.84 28.51 22.70
C GLU A 97 -20.60 28.97 21.89
N SER A 98 -19.46 29.14 22.54
CA SER A 98 -18.20 29.59 21.92
C SER A 98 -16.97 28.92 22.56
N ASN A 99 -15.79 29.14 21.98
CA ASN A 99 -14.51 28.71 22.54
C ASN A 99 -14.04 29.58 23.74
N VAL A 100 -14.83 30.56 24.19
CA VAL A 100 -14.46 31.39 25.34
C VAL A 100 -14.90 30.71 26.63
N ILE A 101 -13.93 30.24 27.41
CA ILE A 101 -14.16 29.75 28.77
C ILE A 101 -13.93 30.90 29.76
N VAL A 102 -15.01 31.43 30.33
CA VAL A 102 -14.94 32.38 31.44
C VAL A 102 -14.56 31.61 32.71
N LEU A 103 -13.63 32.14 33.53
CA LEU A 103 -12.85 31.53 34.64
C LEU A 103 -13.62 30.81 35.79
N SER A 104 -14.81 30.28 35.56
CA SER A 104 -15.51 29.35 36.44
C SER A 104 -15.40 27.92 35.90
N ASN A 105 -14.83 27.01 36.69
CA ASN A 105 -14.82 25.57 36.38
C ASN A 105 -16.26 25.04 36.25
N PHE A 106 -16.47 24.10 35.33
CA PHE A 106 -17.75 23.44 35.12
C PHE A 106 -18.10 22.52 36.30
N ASP A 107 -19.39 22.51 36.64
CA ASP A 107 -19.98 21.55 37.57
C ASP A 107 -20.46 20.30 36.80
N GLY A 108 -20.48 19.16 37.48
CA GLY A 108 -20.92 17.88 36.91
C GLY A 108 -19.83 16.82 36.87
N LEU A 109 -20.25 15.59 36.60
CA LEU A 109 -19.36 14.44 36.43
C LEU A 109 -18.97 14.30 34.96
N THR A 110 -17.78 13.77 34.73
CA THR A 110 -17.31 13.31 33.42
C THR A 110 -17.24 11.79 33.38
N VAL A 111 -17.03 11.23 32.19
CA VAL A 111 -16.77 9.79 32.03
C VAL A 111 -15.53 9.36 32.82
N PHE A 112 -14.53 10.24 32.95
CA PHE A 112 -13.31 9.97 33.71
C PHE A 112 -13.59 9.77 35.20
N ASP A 113 -14.52 10.55 35.77
CA ASP A 113 -14.95 10.38 37.16
C ASP A 113 -15.61 9.01 37.37
N GLN A 114 -16.46 8.58 36.42
CA GLN A 114 -17.13 7.29 36.49
C GLN A 114 -16.17 6.10 36.29
N LEU A 115 -15.21 6.21 35.37
CA LEU A 115 -14.17 5.22 35.15
C LEU A 115 -13.31 5.05 36.41
N ALA A 116 -12.87 6.17 37.01
CA ALA A 116 -12.12 6.16 38.25
C ALA A 116 -12.91 5.51 39.40
N ALA A 117 -14.19 5.86 39.55
CA ALA A 117 -15.07 5.30 40.59
C ALA A 117 -15.24 3.77 40.47
N LYS A 118 -15.12 3.21 39.26
CA LYS A 118 -15.16 1.77 38.99
C LYS A 118 -13.80 1.08 38.97
N GLY A 119 -12.71 1.80 39.19
CA GLY A 119 -11.36 1.25 39.10
C GLY A 119 -10.95 0.85 37.67
N ILE A 120 -11.59 1.44 36.66
CA ILE A 120 -11.22 1.24 35.25
C ILE A 120 -10.11 2.23 34.91
N SER A 121 -9.00 1.71 34.37
CA SER A 121 -7.88 2.58 34.02
C SER A 121 -8.24 3.46 32.82
N TRP A 122 -7.90 4.74 32.91
CA TRP A 122 -8.08 5.69 31.82
C TRP A 122 -6.87 6.61 31.69
N ARG A 123 -6.68 7.16 30.50
CA ARG A 123 -5.59 8.11 30.23
C ARG A 123 -6.00 9.12 29.18
N TYR A 124 -5.51 10.35 29.34
CA TYR A 124 -5.71 11.44 28.39
C TYR A 124 -4.34 11.94 27.92
N TYR A 125 -3.98 11.62 26.68
CA TYR A 125 -2.76 12.10 26.05
C TYR A 125 -3.00 13.45 25.41
N HIS A 126 -2.20 14.44 25.79
CA HIS A 126 -2.33 15.80 25.31
C HIS A 126 -0.98 16.49 25.20
N GLU A 127 -0.88 17.51 24.35
CA GLU A 127 0.29 18.38 24.40
C GLU A 127 0.17 19.37 25.56
N PRO A 128 1.23 19.54 26.36
CA PRO A 128 1.26 20.60 27.36
C PRO A 128 1.33 21.96 26.65
N SER A 129 0.21 22.70 26.61
CA SER A 129 0.21 24.08 26.13
C SER A 129 0.44 25.05 27.30
N SER A 130 1.09 26.19 27.02
CA SER A 130 1.28 27.26 28.01
C SER A 130 0.02 28.10 28.25
N PHE A 131 -1.01 27.96 27.41
CA PHE A 131 -2.16 28.89 27.36
C PHE A 131 -3.49 28.26 27.80
N HIS A 132 -3.67 26.94 27.64
CA HIS A 132 -4.88 26.22 28.02
C HIS A 132 -4.56 24.87 28.68
N ALA A 133 -5.26 24.59 29.78
CA ALA A 133 -5.27 23.26 30.39
C ALA A 133 -6.01 22.26 29.48
N PRO A 134 -5.74 20.95 29.60
CA PRO A 134 -6.56 19.91 28.97
C PRO A 134 -8.04 20.15 29.25
N LEU A 135 -8.88 20.07 28.23
CA LEU A 135 -10.28 20.50 28.34
C LEU A 135 -11.06 19.82 29.49
N PRO A 136 -10.88 18.51 29.79
CA PRO A 136 -11.53 17.88 30.94
C PRO A 136 -11.14 18.51 32.30
N LEU A 137 -9.96 19.12 32.42
CA LEU A 137 -9.52 19.78 33.66
C LEU A 137 -10.26 21.09 33.96
N TYR A 138 -11.16 21.54 33.09
CA TYR A 138 -12.09 22.62 33.43
C TYR A 138 -13.26 22.13 34.33
N PHE A 139 -13.45 20.82 34.52
CA PHE A 139 -14.41 20.29 35.48
C PHE A 139 -13.82 20.26 36.91
N LYS A 140 -14.58 20.75 37.89
CA LYS A 140 -14.12 20.86 39.29
C LYS A 140 -13.68 19.52 39.88
N THR A 141 -14.38 18.45 39.52
CA THR A 141 -14.13 17.08 40.01
C THR A 141 -12.75 16.58 39.62
N LEU A 142 -12.31 16.88 38.40
CA LEU A 142 -10.99 16.48 37.89
C LEU A 142 -9.89 17.43 38.33
N ALA A 143 -10.11 18.75 38.25
CA ALA A 143 -9.13 19.76 38.63
C ALA A 143 -8.67 19.66 40.09
N SER A 144 -9.56 19.24 40.99
CA SER A 144 -9.28 19.13 42.42
C SER A 144 -8.79 17.74 42.86
N ASN A 145 -8.72 16.77 41.94
CA ASN A 145 -8.40 15.38 42.26
C ASN A 145 -6.98 15.01 41.81
N ARG A 146 -6.07 14.85 42.78
CA ARG A 146 -4.66 14.51 42.52
C ARG A 146 -4.46 13.20 41.75
N ALA A 147 -5.33 12.21 41.95
CA ALA A 147 -5.25 10.94 41.23
C ALA A 147 -5.75 11.06 39.78
N ALA A 148 -6.72 11.95 39.51
CA ALA A 148 -7.16 12.27 38.16
C ALA A 148 -6.07 13.06 37.42
N LEU A 149 -5.44 14.04 38.08
CA LEU A 149 -4.35 14.84 37.50
C LEU A 149 -3.19 13.98 36.97
N SER A 150 -2.89 12.83 37.59
CA SER A 150 -1.82 11.95 37.11
C SER A 150 -2.17 11.13 35.87
N GLN A 151 -3.42 11.14 35.40
CA GLN A 151 -3.85 10.45 34.17
C GLN A 151 -3.77 11.35 32.93
N PHE A 152 -3.49 12.64 33.09
CA PHE A 152 -3.19 13.55 31.98
C PHE A 152 -1.70 13.47 31.67
N VAL A 153 -1.37 12.88 30.52
CA VAL A 153 -0.01 12.50 30.16
C VAL A 153 0.43 13.27 28.91
N PRO A 154 1.68 13.76 28.84
CA PRO A 154 2.20 14.40 27.64
C PRO A 154 2.11 13.50 26.40
N LEU A 155 1.67 14.05 25.27
CA LEU A 155 1.45 13.33 24.01
C LEU A 155 2.71 12.60 23.52
N ASN A 156 3.90 13.18 23.76
CA ASN A 156 5.18 12.56 23.39
C ASN A 156 5.48 11.22 24.10
N ARG A 157 4.72 10.86 25.15
CA ARG A 157 4.81 9.55 25.81
C ARG A 157 3.96 8.46 25.17
N LEU A 158 2.98 8.84 24.34
CA LEU A 158 2.01 7.90 23.76
C LEU A 158 2.70 6.75 23.03
N PHE A 159 3.65 7.06 22.15
CA PHE A 159 4.36 6.04 21.36
C PHE A 159 5.19 5.10 22.26
N SER A 160 5.89 5.63 23.26
CA SER A 160 6.66 4.80 24.20
C SER A 160 5.77 3.92 25.09
N ASP A 161 4.61 4.44 25.52
CA ASP A 161 3.65 3.68 26.33
C ASP A 161 3.03 2.53 25.51
N LEU A 162 2.69 2.80 24.24
CA LEU A 162 2.19 1.80 23.30
C LEU A 162 3.21 0.67 23.03
N GLN A 163 4.49 1.01 22.88
CA GLN A 163 5.55 0.04 22.61
C GLN A 163 5.74 -0.98 23.74
N VAL A 164 5.50 -0.59 24.99
CA VAL A 164 5.63 -1.47 26.16
C VAL A 164 4.29 -1.99 26.68
N GLY A 165 3.20 -1.77 25.93
CA GLY A 165 1.84 -2.20 26.32
C GLY A 165 1.27 -1.49 27.55
N ASN A 166 1.84 -0.35 27.96
CA ASN A 166 1.34 0.46 29.07
C ASN A 166 0.19 1.37 28.60
N VAL A 167 -0.92 0.78 28.15
CA VAL A 167 -2.10 1.52 27.67
C VAL A 167 -3.26 1.34 28.64
N ALA A 168 -4.02 2.40 28.88
CA ALA A 168 -5.21 2.33 29.73
C ALA A 168 -6.41 1.71 28.99
N GLN A 169 -7.39 1.19 29.73
CA GLN A 169 -8.59 0.57 29.15
C GLN A 169 -9.43 1.56 28.34
N VAL A 170 -9.46 2.84 28.75
CA VAL A 170 -10.07 3.94 27.98
C VAL A 170 -9.03 5.04 27.78
N THR A 171 -8.64 5.27 26.53
CA THR A 171 -7.59 6.23 26.18
C THR A 171 -8.15 7.30 25.25
N TYR A 172 -8.00 8.56 25.62
CA TYR A 172 -8.22 9.71 24.75
C TYR A 172 -6.87 10.23 24.26
N VAL A 173 -6.79 10.55 22.97
CA VAL A 173 -5.60 11.14 22.34
C VAL A 173 -6.00 12.43 21.67
N ASP A 174 -5.40 13.52 22.11
CA ASP A 174 -5.64 14.86 21.60
C ASP A 174 -4.41 15.30 20.78
N PRO A 175 -4.48 15.27 19.44
CA PRO A 175 -3.38 15.76 18.61
C PRO A 175 -3.24 17.26 18.80
N ALA A 176 -2.01 17.75 18.76
CA ALA A 176 -1.75 19.11 19.16
C ALA A 176 -1.69 20.08 17.97
N ASP A 177 -2.26 21.26 18.17
CA ASP A 177 -2.16 22.35 17.19
C ASP A 177 -0.73 22.84 17.03
N SER A 178 0.05 22.88 18.12
CA SER A 178 1.40 23.46 18.08
C SER A 178 2.42 22.58 17.35
N SER A 179 2.15 21.27 17.26
CA SER A 179 2.92 20.34 16.41
C SER A 179 2.41 20.24 14.98
N SER A 180 1.38 21.00 14.60
CA SER A 180 0.79 21.00 13.25
C SER A 180 0.30 19.61 12.78
N ILE A 181 -0.26 18.83 13.70
CA ILE A 181 -0.74 17.45 13.47
C ILE A 181 -2.24 17.27 13.76
N SER A 182 -2.95 18.32 14.19
CA SER A 182 -4.39 18.26 14.46
C SER A 182 -5.26 18.38 13.22
N GLU A 183 -4.64 18.77 12.09
CA GLU A 183 -5.30 19.07 10.82
C GLU A 183 -6.13 20.36 10.83
N HIS A 184 -6.11 21.13 11.92
CA HIS A 184 -6.77 22.43 11.98
C HIS A 184 -6.15 23.39 10.95
N PRO A 185 -6.93 24.01 10.03
CA PRO A 185 -6.39 24.98 9.09
C PRO A 185 -5.63 26.13 9.79
N ALA A 186 -4.51 26.64 9.28
CA ALA A 186 -3.88 26.36 7.99
C ALA A 186 -2.83 25.25 8.02
N GLN A 187 -2.94 24.28 8.94
CA GLN A 187 -2.03 23.13 8.97
C GLN A 187 -2.16 22.27 7.71
N ASN A 188 -1.11 21.47 7.48
CA ASN A 188 -1.07 20.54 6.37
C ASN A 188 -1.80 19.25 6.73
N VAL A 189 -2.94 18.98 6.09
CA VAL A 189 -3.78 17.81 6.38
C VAL A 189 -3.04 16.49 6.12
N SER A 190 -2.14 16.42 5.14
CA SER A 190 -1.36 15.20 4.87
C SER A 190 -0.30 14.90 5.96
N LEU A 191 0.12 15.90 6.73
CA LEU A 191 1.00 15.69 7.89
C LEU A 191 0.21 15.13 9.08
N GLY A 192 -0.99 15.66 9.35
CA GLY A 192 -1.90 15.11 10.35
C GLY A 192 -2.32 13.68 10.03
N GLU A 193 -2.64 13.40 8.75
CA GLU A 193 -2.93 12.04 8.30
C GLU A 193 -1.73 11.11 8.49
N SER A 194 -0.51 11.57 8.17
CA SER A 194 0.70 10.77 8.36
C SER A 194 0.95 10.42 9.82
N TRP A 195 0.75 11.37 10.74
CA TRP A 195 0.86 11.11 12.18
C TRP A 195 -0.22 10.12 12.66
N THR A 196 -1.46 10.32 12.20
CA THR A 196 -2.58 9.43 12.51
C THR A 196 -2.32 8.01 12.00
N ARG A 197 -1.77 7.88 10.79
CA ARG A 197 -1.33 6.62 10.20
C ARG A 197 -0.31 5.93 11.09
N ASP A 198 0.72 6.64 11.52
CA ASP A 198 1.81 6.05 12.30
C ASP A 198 1.30 5.58 13.67
N LEU A 199 0.42 6.35 14.32
CA LEU A 199 -0.22 5.97 15.58
C LEU A 199 -1.11 4.74 15.43
N ILE A 200 -2.03 4.74 14.47
CA ILE A 200 -2.97 3.63 14.26
C ILE A 200 -2.21 2.38 13.82
N SER A 201 -1.22 2.51 12.94
CA SER A 201 -0.37 1.40 12.50
C SER A 201 0.40 0.78 13.68
N LEU A 202 0.94 1.62 14.58
CA LEU A 202 1.60 1.15 15.80
C LEU A 202 0.63 0.35 16.67
N ILE A 203 -0.57 0.88 16.94
CA ILE A 203 -1.61 0.18 17.72
C ILE A 203 -1.94 -1.16 17.05
N MET A 204 -2.19 -1.18 15.75
CA MET A 204 -2.53 -2.39 14.98
C MET A 204 -1.41 -3.44 14.97
N SER A 205 -0.14 -3.01 15.10
CA SER A 205 1.02 -3.90 15.19
C SER A 205 1.33 -4.39 16.60
N SER A 206 0.69 -3.81 17.63
CA SER A 206 0.97 -4.09 19.03
C SER A 206 0.13 -5.25 19.58
N GLU A 207 0.54 -5.79 20.73
CA GLU A 207 -0.18 -6.88 21.40
C GLU A 207 -1.61 -6.50 21.82
N VAL A 208 -1.86 -5.21 22.08
CA VAL A 208 -3.19 -4.70 22.49
C VAL A 208 -4.18 -4.61 21.34
N TRP A 209 -3.74 -4.73 20.07
CA TRP A 209 -4.63 -4.61 18.91
C TRP A 209 -5.82 -5.56 18.99
N SER A 210 -5.55 -6.80 19.40
CA SER A 210 -6.53 -7.90 19.42
C SER A 210 -7.77 -7.63 20.26
N THR A 211 -7.71 -6.65 21.15
CA THR A 211 -8.75 -6.24 22.09
C THR A 211 -9.07 -4.74 22.00
N THR A 212 -8.57 -4.04 20.98
CA THR A 212 -8.72 -2.58 20.86
C THR A 212 -9.80 -2.20 19.86
N ALA A 213 -10.54 -1.14 20.16
CA ALA A 213 -11.32 -0.37 19.20
C ALA A 213 -10.82 1.08 19.21
N ILE A 214 -10.60 1.64 18.03
CA ILE A 214 -10.20 3.04 17.82
C ILE A 214 -11.37 3.75 17.15
N PHE A 215 -11.77 4.89 17.72
CA PHE A 215 -12.74 5.80 17.14
C PHE A 215 -11.99 7.03 16.64
N LEU A 216 -11.85 7.16 15.31
CA LEU A 216 -11.21 8.30 14.68
C LEU A 216 -12.27 9.28 14.20
N THR A 217 -12.26 10.50 14.72
CA THR A 217 -13.22 11.56 14.38
C THR A 217 -12.63 12.95 14.56
N TRP A 218 -13.33 13.96 14.05
CA TRP A 218 -13.00 15.39 14.17
C TRP A 218 -14.00 16.04 15.13
N ASP A 219 -13.59 17.12 15.78
CA ASP A 219 -14.37 17.83 16.78
C ASP A 219 -15.53 18.65 16.18
N GLU A 220 -15.32 19.23 14.99
CA GLU A 220 -16.33 20.01 14.27
C GLU A 220 -16.02 20.08 12.75
N SER A 221 -16.93 20.68 11.99
CA SER A 221 -16.92 20.68 10.51
C SER A 221 -15.93 21.63 9.84
N GLY A 222 -15.29 22.53 10.58
CA GLY A 222 -14.35 23.53 10.11
C GLY A 222 -14.95 24.57 9.18
N GLY A 223 -16.28 24.66 9.05
CA GLY A 223 -16.95 25.57 8.12
C GLY A 223 -16.97 25.10 6.65
N TYR A 224 -16.56 23.86 6.38
CA TYR A 224 -16.64 23.25 5.06
C TYR A 224 -18.08 22.77 4.75
N TYR A 225 -18.41 22.78 3.46
CA TYR A 225 -19.73 22.41 2.95
C TYR A 225 -20.08 20.95 3.25
N ASP A 226 -21.24 20.74 3.86
CA ASP A 226 -21.91 19.45 3.90
C ASP A 226 -23.35 19.57 3.38
N HIS A 227 -23.75 18.63 2.54
CA HIS A 227 -25.05 18.66 1.87
C HIS A 227 -26.21 18.14 2.73
N VAL A 228 -25.93 17.52 3.88
CA VAL A 228 -26.96 16.93 4.74
C VAL A 228 -27.38 17.93 5.81
N ALA A 229 -28.67 18.26 5.83
CA ALA A 229 -29.24 19.06 6.89
C ALA A 229 -29.20 18.27 8.23
N PRO A 230 -28.60 18.83 9.29
CA PRO A 230 -28.51 18.14 10.58
C PRO A 230 -29.88 17.89 11.23
N PRO A 231 -30.10 16.70 11.83
CA PRO A 231 -31.29 16.41 12.62
C PRO A 231 -31.46 17.34 13.82
N GLN A 232 -32.72 17.67 14.14
CA GLN A 232 -33.10 18.36 15.38
C GLN A 232 -33.45 17.33 16.45
N VAL A 233 -32.62 17.25 17.48
CA VAL A 233 -32.64 16.20 18.51
C VAL A 233 -32.90 16.74 19.91
N ASP A 234 -32.69 18.04 20.12
CA ASP A 234 -33.04 18.81 21.32
C ASP A 234 -33.06 20.31 20.96
N SER A 235 -32.98 21.20 21.96
CA SER A 235 -32.96 22.66 21.73
C SER A 235 -31.69 23.17 21.05
N LEU A 236 -30.60 22.40 21.03
CA LEU A 236 -29.37 22.76 20.32
C LEU A 236 -29.39 22.21 18.89
N GLY A 237 -29.98 21.01 18.70
CA GLY A 237 -29.89 20.24 17.46
C GLY A 237 -28.47 19.73 17.23
N PHE A 238 -28.28 18.86 16.23
CA PHE A 238 -26.92 18.54 15.77
C PHE A 238 -26.35 19.68 14.91
N GLY A 239 -25.02 19.77 14.84
CA GLY A 239 -24.34 20.55 13.80
C GLY A 239 -24.05 19.71 12.56
N PHE A 240 -23.18 20.19 11.67
CA PHE A 240 -22.85 19.49 10.43
C PHE A 240 -22.16 18.14 10.66
N ARG A 241 -22.15 17.29 9.62
CA ARG A 241 -21.49 15.99 9.70
C ARG A 241 -19.98 16.15 9.83
N VAL A 242 -19.39 15.28 10.63
CA VAL A 242 -17.94 15.08 10.73
C VAL A 242 -17.63 13.61 10.52
N PRO A 243 -16.48 13.23 9.95
CA PRO A 243 -16.21 11.83 9.69
C PRO A 243 -16.04 11.04 11.00
N MET A 244 -16.50 9.79 11.00
CA MET A 244 -16.25 8.83 12.07
C MET A 244 -15.85 7.49 11.47
N ILE A 245 -14.65 7.02 11.79
CA ILE A 245 -14.16 5.71 11.37
C ILE A 245 -13.96 4.84 12.61
N VAL A 246 -14.67 3.71 12.64
CA VAL A 246 -14.57 2.71 13.71
C VAL A 246 -13.59 1.62 13.28
N ILE A 247 -12.45 1.54 13.94
CA ILE A 247 -11.30 0.71 13.56
C ILE A 247 -11.04 -0.32 14.65
N SER A 248 -11.28 -1.59 14.37
CA SER A 248 -11.12 -2.67 15.36
C SER A 248 -11.04 -4.03 14.67
N PRO A 249 -10.44 -5.07 15.30
CA PRO A 249 -10.66 -6.46 14.88
C PRO A 249 -12.13 -6.87 14.91
N TYR A 250 -12.98 -6.14 15.63
CA TYR A 250 -14.41 -6.41 15.75
C TYR A 250 -15.28 -5.50 14.87
N ALA A 251 -14.70 -4.51 14.20
CA ALA A 251 -15.46 -3.61 13.33
C ALA A 251 -15.86 -4.31 12.03
N LYS A 252 -17.06 -4.02 11.51
CA LYS A 252 -17.49 -4.48 10.18
C LYS A 252 -16.48 -3.98 9.13
N ARG A 253 -16.28 -4.78 8.08
CA ARG A 253 -15.23 -4.57 7.08
C ARG A 253 -15.79 -3.91 5.81
N GLY A 254 -15.24 -2.76 5.43
CA GLY A 254 -15.67 -2.01 4.24
C GLY A 254 -17.16 -1.64 4.28
N ALA A 255 -17.68 -1.40 5.49
CA ALA A 255 -19.08 -1.11 5.73
C ALA A 255 -19.31 0.39 5.90
N ILE A 256 -20.49 0.84 5.50
CA ILE A 256 -20.97 2.18 5.82
C ILE A 256 -22.08 2.03 6.86
N ASP A 257 -21.91 2.68 8.00
CA ASP A 257 -22.93 2.75 9.05
C ASP A 257 -23.77 4.01 8.86
N HIS A 258 -25.08 3.80 8.85
CA HIS A 258 -26.08 4.83 8.59
C HIS A 258 -26.86 5.24 9.85
N ASP A 259 -26.48 4.72 11.02
CA ASP A 259 -27.07 5.16 12.27
C ASP A 259 -26.74 6.63 12.52
N VAL A 260 -27.73 7.36 13.03
CA VAL A 260 -27.57 8.78 13.36
C VAL A 260 -26.87 8.91 14.70
N MET A 261 -25.66 9.45 14.71
CA MET A 261 -24.76 9.47 15.87
C MET A 261 -24.09 10.83 16.05
N ASP A 262 -23.59 11.10 17.25
CA ASP A 262 -22.76 12.28 17.56
C ASP A 262 -21.65 11.93 18.58
N HIS A 263 -20.94 12.92 19.12
CA HIS A 263 -19.90 12.67 20.13
C HIS A 263 -20.41 12.00 21.40
N THR A 264 -21.70 12.09 21.74
CA THR A 264 -22.27 11.36 22.87
C THR A 264 -22.43 9.86 22.60
N SER A 265 -22.41 9.44 21.33
CA SER A 265 -22.36 8.01 20.97
C SER A 265 -21.07 7.33 21.45
N ILE A 266 -19.96 8.08 21.57
CA ILE A 266 -18.70 7.59 22.16
C ILE A 266 -18.91 7.31 23.66
N LEU A 267 -19.53 8.25 24.38
CA LEU A 267 -19.87 8.07 25.79
C LEU A 267 -20.78 6.88 26.01
N LYS A 268 -21.84 6.76 25.20
CA LYS A 268 -22.77 5.64 25.31
C LYS A 268 -22.06 4.30 25.07
N PHE A 269 -21.15 4.22 24.10
CA PHE A 269 -20.34 3.02 23.89
C PHE A 269 -19.48 2.68 25.12
N ILE A 270 -18.79 3.66 25.71
CA ILE A 270 -17.99 3.46 26.94
C ILE A 270 -18.91 3.05 28.11
N GLY A 271 -20.07 3.68 28.24
CA GLY A 271 -21.05 3.36 29.27
C GLY A 271 -21.56 1.93 29.15
N LEU A 272 -21.88 1.46 27.95
CA LEU A 272 -22.34 0.09 27.71
C LEU A 272 -21.24 -0.95 27.99
N ASN A 273 -20.01 -0.72 27.53
CA ASN A 273 -18.97 -1.75 27.65
C ASN A 273 -18.34 -1.82 29.06
N TRP A 274 -18.42 -0.75 29.87
CA TRP A 274 -17.92 -0.73 31.27
C TRP A 274 -19.04 -0.61 32.32
N GLY A 275 -20.30 -0.67 31.88
CA GLY A 275 -21.51 -0.60 32.71
C GLY A 275 -21.68 0.71 33.46
N LEU A 276 -21.25 1.84 32.89
CA LEU A 276 -21.38 3.16 33.51
C LEU A 276 -22.82 3.69 33.36
N ALA A 277 -23.22 4.59 34.27
CA ALA A 277 -24.49 5.29 34.13
C ALA A 277 -24.37 6.40 33.09
N MET A 278 -25.42 6.65 32.30
CA MET A 278 -25.43 7.80 31.38
C MET A 278 -25.37 9.10 32.18
N LEU A 279 -24.48 10.02 31.81
CA LEU A 279 -24.26 11.31 32.46
C LEU A 279 -25.42 12.29 32.21
N THR A 280 -25.99 12.26 31.00
CA THR A 280 -27.03 13.20 30.58
C THR A 280 -28.17 12.52 29.83
N SER A 281 -29.30 13.24 29.69
CA SER A 281 -30.41 12.78 28.83
C SER A 281 -30.02 12.76 27.34
N ARG A 282 -29.09 13.62 26.92
CA ARG A 282 -28.57 13.63 25.55
C ARG A 282 -27.81 12.34 25.25
N GLU A 283 -26.91 11.93 26.14
CA GLU A 283 -26.19 10.67 26.02
C GLU A 283 -27.14 9.46 26.02
N SER A 284 -28.14 9.45 26.91
CA SER A 284 -29.05 8.30 27.00
C SER A 284 -29.88 8.09 25.73
N GLN A 285 -30.23 9.17 25.04
CA GLN A 285 -31.00 9.16 23.79
C GLN A 285 -30.16 8.92 22.53
N ALA A 286 -28.84 9.13 22.57
CA ALA A 286 -27.97 8.90 21.41
C ALA A 286 -27.98 7.44 20.97
N ASN A 287 -27.76 7.16 19.68
CA ASN A 287 -27.40 5.80 19.27
C ASN A 287 -25.99 5.48 19.77
N ASP A 288 -25.71 4.22 20.05
CA ASP A 288 -24.35 3.77 20.38
C ASP A 288 -23.56 3.42 19.10
N LEU A 289 -22.27 3.10 19.27
CA LEU A 289 -21.38 2.71 18.16
C LEU A 289 -21.38 1.20 17.89
N LEU A 290 -22.21 0.39 18.55
CA LEU A 290 -22.17 -1.08 18.46
C LEU A 290 -22.63 -1.58 17.09
N SER A 291 -23.44 -0.82 16.36
CA SER A 291 -23.83 -1.13 14.98
C SER A 291 -22.64 -1.21 14.04
N ALA A 292 -21.52 -0.55 14.35
CA ALA A 292 -20.29 -0.66 13.59
C ALA A 292 -19.53 -1.99 13.83
N PHE A 293 -19.95 -2.81 14.79
CA PHE A 293 -19.24 -4.03 15.21
C PHE A 293 -19.96 -5.33 14.81
N THR A 294 -19.21 -6.43 14.86
CA THR A 294 -19.70 -7.81 14.76
C THR A 294 -19.43 -8.58 16.05
N VAL A 295 -20.32 -9.53 16.40
CA VAL A 295 -20.16 -10.37 17.60
C VAL A 295 -18.96 -11.32 17.48
N THR A 296 -18.63 -11.72 16.26
CA THR A 296 -17.43 -12.50 15.98
C THR A 296 -16.28 -11.55 15.73
N ARG A 297 -15.16 -11.75 16.43
CA ARG A 297 -13.88 -11.15 16.05
C ARG A 297 -13.63 -11.51 14.60
N TYR A 298 -13.31 -10.54 13.74
CA TYR A 298 -12.48 -10.86 12.59
C TYR A 298 -11.13 -11.25 13.19
N THR A 299 -10.97 -12.53 13.55
CA THR A 299 -9.65 -13.14 13.58
C THR A 299 -9.10 -12.81 12.22
N ASP A 300 -7.92 -12.22 12.14
CA ASP A 300 -7.26 -11.99 10.87
C ASP A 300 -7.16 -13.34 10.15
N ALA A 301 -8.19 -13.69 9.37
CA ALA A 301 -8.09 -14.57 8.24
C ALA A 301 -7.29 -13.75 7.25
N GLU A 302 -5.99 -13.77 7.55
CA GLU A 302 -4.86 -13.01 7.07
C GLU A 302 -4.88 -11.50 7.36
N PRO A 303 -3.75 -10.89 7.81
CA PRO A 303 -3.48 -9.52 7.39
C PRO A 303 -3.64 -9.55 5.87
N ARG A 304 -4.60 -8.80 5.28
CA ARG A 304 -4.71 -8.72 3.81
C ARG A 304 -3.29 -8.49 3.30
N SER A 305 -2.70 -9.51 2.68
CA SER A 305 -1.30 -9.43 2.32
C SER A 305 -1.19 -8.21 1.40
N PRO A 306 -0.17 -7.37 1.57
CA PRO A 306 -0.09 -6.12 0.85
C PRO A 306 -0.25 -6.36 -0.65
N LEU A 307 -1.03 -5.48 -1.28
CA LEU A 307 -1.40 -5.62 -2.67
C LEU A 307 -0.16 -5.76 -3.56
N PHE A 308 -0.24 -6.61 -4.57
CA PHE A 308 0.76 -6.70 -5.61
C PHE A 308 0.12 -6.56 -6.99
N SER A 309 0.90 -6.07 -7.96
CA SER A 309 0.52 -6.05 -9.37
C SER A 309 1.37 -7.04 -10.16
N ILE A 310 0.81 -7.62 -11.21
CA ILE A 310 1.55 -8.51 -12.13
C ILE A 310 1.95 -7.72 -13.38
N VAL A 311 3.19 -7.84 -13.82
CA VAL A 311 3.70 -7.27 -15.07
C VAL A 311 4.12 -8.40 -16.01
N ILE A 312 3.56 -8.39 -17.22
CA ILE A 312 3.78 -9.39 -18.26
C ILE A 312 4.30 -8.69 -19.51
N ALA A 313 5.44 -9.13 -20.04
CA ALA A 313 5.93 -8.71 -21.36
C ALA A 313 5.61 -9.81 -22.38
N THR A 314 5.07 -9.45 -23.54
CA THR A 314 4.67 -10.43 -24.56
C THR A 314 4.96 -9.94 -25.98
N HIS A 315 5.22 -10.90 -26.88
CA HIS A 315 5.54 -10.67 -28.29
C HIS A 315 5.12 -11.87 -29.14
N ASP A 316 4.18 -11.69 -30.06
CA ASP A 316 3.68 -12.65 -31.04
C ASP A 316 3.27 -14.02 -30.43
N ARG A 317 2.69 -13.98 -29.22
CA ARG A 317 2.34 -15.18 -28.43
C ARG A 317 0.94 -15.11 -27.80
N PRO A 318 -0.11 -14.76 -28.55
CA PRO A 318 -1.45 -14.53 -28.00
C PRO A 318 -2.03 -15.75 -27.25
N SER A 319 -1.72 -16.97 -27.71
CA SER A 319 -2.21 -18.20 -27.05
C SER A 319 -1.54 -18.48 -25.71
N LYS A 320 -0.25 -18.14 -25.57
CA LYS A 320 0.50 -18.31 -24.32
C LYS A 320 0.06 -17.26 -23.30
N LEU A 321 0.00 -16.00 -23.73
CA LEU A 321 -0.51 -14.90 -22.92
C LEU A 321 -1.90 -15.19 -22.37
N ARG A 322 -2.83 -15.65 -23.23
CA ARG A 322 -4.19 -16.01 -22.81
C ARG A 322 -4.18 -17.14 -21.76
N ALA A 323 -3.38 -18.18 -21.97
CA ALA A 323 -3.25 -19.28 -21.01
C ALA A 323 -2.70 -18.82 -19.65
N LEU A 324 -1.75 -17.88 -19.64
CA LEU A 324 -1.25 -17.26 -18.41
C LEU A 324 -2.36 -16.47 -17.71
N LEU A 325 -3.04 -15.57 -18.42
CA LEU A 325 -4.13 -14.74 -17.87
C LEU A 325 -5.28 -15.61 -17.32
N GLU A 326 -5.63 -16.70 -18.03
CA GLU A 326 -6.59 -17.69 -17.54
C GLU A 326 -6.13 -18.36 -16.24
N SER A 327 -4.84 -18.69 -16.12
CA SER A 327 -4.31 -19.28 -14.89
C SER A 327 -4.27 -18.30 -13.72
N ILE A 328 -4.01 -17.01 -13.97
CA ILE A 328 -4.10 -15.93 -12.98
C ILE A 328 -5.56 -15.74 -12.53
N ARG A 329 -6.50 -15.73 -13.47
CA ARG A 329 -7.94 -15.66 -13.15
C ARG A 329 -8.39 -16.86 -12.32
N ALA A 330 -7.98 -18.06 -12.71
CA ALA A 330 -8.30 -19.29 -11.99
C ALA A 330 -7.66 -19.36 -10.60
N SER A 331 -6.57 -18.63 -10.35
CA SER A 331 -5.90 -18.62 -9.04
C SER A 331 -6.72 -17.88 -7.98
N GLN A 332 -7.65 -17.00 -8.37
CA GLN A 332 -8.51 -16.20 -7.49
C GLN A 332 -7.73 -15.53 -6.35
N THR A 333 -6.54 -14.99 -6.66
CA THR A 333 -5.62 -14.46 -5.66
C THR A 333 -6.17 -13.15 -5.06
N PRO A 334 -6.54 -13.11 -3.77
CA PRO A 334 -7.27 -11.99 -3.16
C PRO A 334 -6.46 -10.68 -3.09
N ASN A 335 -5.13 -10.76 -3.09
CA ASN A 335 -4.23 -9.60 -2.95
C ASN A 335 -3.74 -9.06 -4.30
N LEU A 336 -4.26 -9.56 -5.43
CA LEU A 336 -3.92 -9.07 -6.75
C LEU A 336 -4.64 -7.74 -7.02
N ALA A 337 -3.89 -6.65 -7.15
CA ALA A 337 -4.44 -5.32 -7.42
C ALA A 337 -4.86 -5.14 -8.88
N MET A 338 -3.98 -5.53 -9.80
CA MET A 338 -4.17 -5.44 -11.25
C MET A 338 -3.12 -6.27 -12.00
N VAL A 339 -3.38 -6.50 -13.29
CA VAL A 339 -2.42 -7.07 -14.23
C VAL A 339 -2.09 -6.02 -15.29
N VAL A 340 -0.80 -5.82 -15.57
CA VAL A 340 -0.31 -4.97 -16.67
C VAL A 340 0.38 -5.86 -17.69
N VAL A 341 -0.16 -5.91 -18.90
CA VAL A 341 0.48 -6.55 -20.04
C VAL A 341 1.10 -5.46 -20.90
N VAL A 342 2.37 -5.60 -21.23
CA VAL A 342 3.10 -4.75 -22.17
C VAL A 342 3.39 -5.59 -23.41
N ASP A 343 2.75 -5.22 -24.51
CA ASP A 343 2.67 -6.00 -25.73
C ASP A 343 3.28 -5.21 -26.89
N ASP A 344 4.35 -5.75 -27.48
CA ASP A 344 4.98 -5.22 -28.70
C ASP A 344 4.71 -6.11 -29.93
N SER A 345 3.66 -6.94 -29.87
CA SER A 345 3.21 -7.80 -30.97
C SER A 345 2.63 -6.99 -32.11
N ASN A 346 2.75 -7.53 -33.32
CA ASN A 346 2.09 -7.00 -34.51
C ASN A 346 1.52 -8.15 -35.36
N PRO A 347 0.19 -8.29 -35.49
CA PRO A 347 -0.84 -7.36 -35.03
C PRO A 347 -1.11 -7.43 -33.52
N PHE A 348 -1.40 -6.28 -32.92
CA PHE A 348 -1.87 -6.17 -31.54
C PHE A 348 -3.30 -6.71 -31.38
N GLN A 349 -3.55 -7.42 -30.28
CA GLN A 349 -4.89 -7.93 -29.93
C GLN A 349 -5.25 -7.49 -28.52
N ASP A 350 -6.20 -6.56 -28.38
CA ASP A 350 -6.61 -6.11 -27.05
C ASP A 350 -7.41 -7.21 -26.31
N LEU A 351 -6.99 -7.52 -25.08
CA LEU A 351 -7.57 -8.51 -24.20
C LEU A 351 -8.25 -7.89 -22.96
N THR A 352 -8.26 -6.55 -22.84
CA THR A 352 -8.81 -5.82 -21.67
C THR A 352 -10.25 -6.22 -21.34
N HIS A 353 -11.12 -6.30 -22.34
CA HIS A 353 -12.52 -6.68 -22.16
C HIS A 353 -12.70 -8.14 -21.71
N GLU A 354 -11.86 -9.05 -22.18
CA GLU A 354 -11.96 -10.48 -21.87
C GLU A 354 -11.52 -10.80 -20.43
N PHE A 355 -10.56 -10.04 -19.92
CA PHE A 355 -9.98 -10.21 -18.58
C PHE A 355 -10.21 -8.97 -17.69
N ALA A 356 -11.36 -8.33 -17.83
CA ALA A 356 -11.74 -7.16 -17.05
C ALA A 356 -11.78 -7.45 -15.54
N ASP A 357 -12.08 -8.69 -15.15
CA ASP A 357 -12.07 -9.17 -13.77
C ASP A 357 -10.68 -9.13 -13.13
N LEU A 358 -9.61 -9.19 -13.94
CA LEU A 358 -8.23 -9.02 -13.50
C LEU A 358 -7.79 -7.54 -13.41
N ARG A 359 -8.70 -6.60 -13.72
CA ARG A 359 -8.39 -5.16 -13.88
C ARG A 359 -7.21 -4.97 -14.83
N LEU A 360 -7.24 -5.71 -15.95
CA LEU A 360 -6.17 -5.76 -16.92
C LEU A 360 -5.95 -4.38 -17.57
N LYS A 361 -4.71 -3.89 -17.53
CA LYS A 361 -4.21 -2.80 -18.35
C LYS A 361 -3.32 -3.38 -19.46
N HIS A 362 -3.75 -3.24 -20.71
CA HIS A 362 -2.99 -3.73 -21.86
C HIS A 362 -2.34 -2.57 -22.60
N VAL A 363 -1.01 -2.47 -22.51
CA VAL A 363 -0.20 -1.40 -23.09
C VAL A 363 0.41 -1.90 -24.39
N HIS A 364 -0.01 -1.36 -25.52
CA HIS A 364 0.59 -1.64 -26.82
C HIS A 364 1.79 -0.72 -27.06
N LEU A 365 2.90 -1.29 -27.55
CA LEU A 365 4.07 -0.57 -28.04
C LEU A 365 4.23 -0.85 -29.54
N GLU A 366 4.33 0.21 -30.34
CA GLU A 366 4.41 0.10 -31.80
C GLU A 366 5.73 -0.52 -32.29
N GLU A 367 6.77 -0.46 -31.46
CA GLU A 367 8.10 -0.97 -31.74
C GLU A 367 8.46 -2.11 -30.79
N ARG A 368 9.30 -3.02 -31.29
CA ARG A 368 9.84 -4.12 -30.49
C ARG A 368 10.79 -3.62 -29.42
N VAL A 369 10.51 -3.93 -28.15
CA VAL A 369 11.26 -3.43 -26.99
C VAL A 369 11.86 -4.53 -26.10
N PHE A 370 11.48 -5.79 -26.32
CA PHE A 370 11.94 -6.93 -25.53
C PHE A 370 11.66 -6.77 -24.02
N GLN A 371 12.56 -7.24 -23.15
CA GLN A 371 12.24 -7.49 -21.74
C GLN A 371 12.42 -6.27 -20.84
N SER A 372 13.59 -5.61 -20.86
CA SER A 372 13.89 -4.58 -19.85
C SER A 372 13.01 -3.34 -19.99
N ARG A 373 12.84 -2.83 -21.21
CA ARG A 373 11.95 -1.68 -21.46
C ARG A 373 10.48 -2.03 -21.24
N ALA A 374 10.02 -3.21 -21.67
CA ALA A 374 8.64 -3.64 -21.38
C ALA A 374 8.38 -3.74 -19.87
N ARG A 375 9.32 -4.31 -19.10
CA ARG A 375 9.22 -4.38 -17.64
C ARG A 375 9.18 -2.99 -17.01
N ASN A 376 10.01 -2.06 -17.48
CA ASN A 376 10.01 -0.66 -17.02
C ASN A 376 8.66 0.03 -17.24
N VAL A 377 8.14 -0.02 -18.47
CA VAL A 377 6.82 0.51 -18.80
C VAL A 377 5.73 -0.13 -17.91
N GLY A 378 5.81 -1.45 -17.71
CA GLY A 378 4.83 -2.19 -16.94
C GLY A 378 4.80 -1.82 -15.46
N TRP A 379 5.96 -1.80 -14.78
CA TRP A 379 6.00 -1.55 -13.33
C TRP A 379 5.70 -0.10 -12.98
N GLN A 380 6.09 0.86 -13.83
CA GLN A 380 5.74 2.28 -13.66
C GLN A 380 4.23 2.51 -13.71
N GLY A 381 3.50 1.66 -14.44
CA GLY A 381 2.04 1.67 -14.50
C GLY A 381 1.33 1.03 -13.30
N CYS A 382 2.05 0.41 -12.36
CA CYS A 382 1.48 -0.27 -11.20
C CYS A 382 1.61 0.62 -9.95
N PRO A 383 0.57 0.87 -9.14
CA PRO A 383 0.71 1.61 -7.87
C PRO A 383 1.07 0.73 -6.66
N SER A 384 1.09 -0.60 -6.83
CA SER A 384 1.22 -1.54 -5.72
C SER A 384 2.60 -1.53 -5.05
N PRO A 385 2.68 -1.78 -3.72
CA PRO A 385 3.95 -1.89 -2.99
C PRO A 385 4.82 -3.07 -3.42
N PHE A 386 4.25 -4.04 -4.14
CA PHE A 386 4.96 -5.18 -4.71
C PHE A 386 4.61 -5.36 -6.19
N VAL A 387 5.60 -5.74 -6.99
CA VAL A 387 5.45 -5.98 -8.44
C VAL A 387 5.97 -7.38 -8.75
N TYR A 388 5.12 -8.19 -9.38
CA TYR A 388 5.43 -9.55 -9.78
C TYR A 388 5.66 -9.59 -11.29
N PHE A 389 6.90 -9.80 -11.72
CA PHE A 389 7.25 -9.98 -13.12
C PHE A 389 7.12 -11.45 -13.50
N ILE A 390 6.49 -11.73 -14.64
CA ILE A 390 6.28 -13.09 -15.12
C ILE A 390 6.26 -13.15 -16.65
N ASP A 391 6.83 -14.21 -17.23
CA ASP A 391 6.85 -14.43 -18.68
C ASP A 391 5.49 -14.94 -19.21
N ASP A 392 5.13 -14.55 -20.43
CA ASP A 392 3.84 -14.87 -21.07
C ASP A 392 3.56 -16.38 -21.30
N ASP A 393 4.59 -17.21 -21.26
CA ASP A 393 4.52 -18.67 -21.40
C ASP A 393 4.55 -19.39 -20.05
N ASN A 394 4.19 -18.71 -18.96
CA ASN A 394 4.05 -19.31 -17.64
C ASN A 394 2.61 -19.76 -17.36
N VAL A 395 2.46 -20.68 -16.42
CA VAL A 395 1.19 -21.06 -15.81
C VAL A 395 1.38 -21.06 -14.31
N VAL A 396 0.46 -20.39 -13.61
CA VAL A 396 0.54 -20.18 -12.16
C VAL A 396 -0.60 -20.86 -11.42
N ALA A 397 -0.36 -21.18 -10.15
CA ALA A 397 -1.39 -21.48 -9.18
C ALA A 397 -1.47 -20.36 -8.14
N ARG A 398 -2.48 -20.40 -7.27
CA ARG A 398 -2.64 -19.42 -6.19
C ARG A 398 -1.39 -19.29 -5.31
N THR A 399 -0.83 -20.43 -4.91
CA THR A 399 0.38 -20.49 -4.08
C THR A 399 1.60 -19.91 -4.80
N THR A 400 1.69 -20.02 -6.12
CA THR A 400 2.76 -19.43 -6.96
C THR A 400 2.87 -17.90 -6.80
N LEU A 401 1.74 -17.25 -6.52
CA LEU A 401 1.66 -15.80 -6.37
C LEU A 401 1.72 -15.36 -4.91
N GLU A 402 1.01 -16.05 -4.01
CA GLU A 402 0.90 -15.66 -2.59
C GLU A 402 2.18 -15.91 -1.79
N GLU A 403 2.86 -17.03 -2.01
CA GLU A 403 3.99 -17.42 -1.16
C GLU A 403 5.21 -16.49 -1.33
N PRO A 404 5.63 -16.10 -2.56
CA PRO A 404 6.69 -15.12 -2.72
C PRO A 404 6.34 -13.74 -2.12
N LEU A 405 5.07 -13.35 -2.18
CA LEU A 405 4.58 -12.12 -1.54
C LEU A 405 4.72 -12.22 -0.02
N ARG A 406 4.20 -13.28 0.60
CA ARG A 406 4.30 -13.54 2.04
C ARG A 406 5.75 -13.45 2.52
N ILE A 407 6.67 -14.05 1.78
CA ILE A 407 8.11 -14.00 2.08
C ILE A 407 8.65 -12.56 2.06
N LEU A 408 8.34 -11.77 1.04
CA LEU A 408 8.80 -10.37 1.00
C LEU A 408 8.21 -9.55 2.15
N VAL A 409 6.97 -9.81 2.54
CA VAL A 409 6.31 -9.11 3.64
C VAL A 409 6.96 -9.41 4.98
N GLU A 410 7.23 -10.68 5.24
CA GLU A 410 7.88 -11.14 6.48
C GLU A 410 9.36 -10.77 6.55
N ASN A 411 9.99 -10.43 5.42
CA ASN A 411 11.42 -10.13 5.34
C ASN A 411 11.66 -8.74 4.73
N PRO A 412 11.60 -7.66 5.54
CA PRO A 412 11.76 -6.28 5.05
C PRO A 412 13.08 -6.01 4.32
N ARG A 413 14.14 -6.79 4.59
CA ARG A 413 15.45 -6.66 3.93
C ARG A 413 15.52 -7.33 2.56
N LEU A 414 14.57 -8.19 2.20
CA LEU A 414 14.50 -8.77 0.86
C LEU A 414 13.89 -7.75 -0.09
N GLY A 415 14.62 -7.48 -1.17
CA GLY A 415 14.17 -6.65 -2.29
C GLY A 415 13.47 -7.48 -3.36
N ALA A 416 13.89 -8.73 -3.58
CA ALA A 416 13.29 -9.61 -4.57
C ALA A 416 13.35 -11.10 -4.20
N VAL A 417 12.32 -11.85 -4.59
CA VAL A 417 12.24 -13.31 -4.45
C VAL A 417 11.74 -13.94 -5.74
N MET A 418 12.42 -14.99 -6.20
CA MET A 418 11.92 -15.83 -7.30
C MET A 418 11.42 -17.19 -6.80
N PRO A 419 10.30 -17.72 -7.31
CA PRO A 419 9.92 -19.12 -7.13
C PRO A 419 10.87 -20.06 -7.87
N ALA A 420 10.86 -21.34 -7.51
CA ALA A 420 11.42 -22.37 -8.39
C ALA A 420 10.55 -22.52 -9.65
N VAL A 421 11.16 -22.98 -10.74
CA VAL A 421 10.46 -23.13 -12.02
C VAL A 421 10.59 -24.57 -12.49
N LEU A 422 9.48 -25.13 -12.98
CA LEU A 422 9.39 -26.49 -13.53
C LEU A 422 8.95 -26.44 -14.99
N TYR A 423 9.24 -27.48 -15.76
CA TYR A 423 8.68 -27.61 -17.11
C TYR A 423 7.20 -28.01 -17.02
N LYS A 424 6.29 -27.27 -17.64
CA LYS A 424 4.85 -27.58 -17.62
C LYS A 424 4.55 -28.99 -18.16
N ALA A 425 5.20 -29.37 -19.27
CA ALA A 425 5.01 -30.68 -19.90
C ALA A 425 5.65 -31.85 -19.12
N ARG A 426 6.59 -31.56 -18.21
CA ARG A 426 7.28 -32.55 -17.35
C ARG A 426 7.56 -31.94 -15.98
N PRO A 427 6.55 -31.78 -15.10
CA PRO A 427 6.71 -31.13 -13.80
C PRO A 427 7.66 -31.86 -12.84
N GLU A 428 7.99 -33.12 -13.12
CA GLU A 428 9.03 -33.88 -12.42
C GLU A 428 10.47 -33.43 -12.76
N VAL A 429 10.63 -32.61 -13.80
CA VAL A 429 11.90 -32.06 -14.27
C VAL A 429 11.98 -30.58 -13.95
N VAL A 430 13.09 -30.19 -13.32
CA VAL A 430 13.32 -28.82 -12.88
C VAL A 430 13.78 -27.94 -14.03
N TRP A 431 13.11 -26.80 -14.23
CA TRP A 431 13.61 -25.74 -15.09
C TRP A 431 14.73 -25.00 -14.35
N VAL A 432 14.49 -24.46 -13.16
CA VAL A 432 15.56 -23.93 -12.29
C VAL A 432 15.09 -23.83 -10.85
N TYR A 433 16.00 -24.03 -9.89
CA TYR A 433 15.75 -23.70 -8.48
C TYR A 433 16.29 -22.34 -8.07
N GLY A 434 17.35 -21.86 -8.73
CA GLY A 434 18.04 -20.61 -8.42
C GLY A 434 19.22 -20.43 -9.35
N THR A 435 19.71 -19.19 -9.47
CA THR A 435 20.73 -18.82 -10.47
C THR A 435 21.88 -17.99 -9.91
N PRO A 436 22.64 -18.52 -8.93
CA PRO A 436 23.78 -17.79 -8.40
C PRO A 436 24.87 -17.63 -9.45
N LEU A 437 25.67 -16.58 -9.33
CA LEU A 437 26.91 -16.42 -10.06
C LEU A 437 27.83 -17.60 -9.73
N LYS A 438 28.57 -18.06 -10.73
CA LYS A 438 29.62 -19.05 -10.51
C LYS A 438 30.71 -18.48 -9.60
N PRO A 439 31.48 -19.34 -8.89
CA PRO A 439 32.55 -18.88 -8.01
C PRO A 439 33.61 -18.01 -8.71
N ASP A 440 33.83 -18.22 -10.01
CA ASP A 440 34.75 -17.41 -10.81
C ASP A 440 34.14 -16.07 -11.27
N GLY A 441 32.83 -15.88 -11.07
CA GLY A 441 32.06 -14.73 -11.54
C GLY A 441 31.78 -14.74 -13.05
N TRP A 442 32.08 -15.83 -13.78
CA TRP A 442 31.94 -15.92 -15.24
C TRP A 442 30.74 -16.79 -15.64
N GLY A 443 29.56 -16.21 -15.45
CA GLY A 443 28.25 -16.78 -15.77
C GLY A 443 27.52 -17.32 -14.54
N HIS A 444 26.33 -17.87 -14.76
CA HIS A 444 25.45 -18.34 -13.69
C HIS A 444 25.40 -19.87 -13.64
N THR A 445 25.17 -20.39 -12.43
CA THR A 445 24.85 -21.80 -12.22
C THR A 445 23.33 -21.94 -12.21
N LEU A 446 22.77 -22.68 -13.16
CA LEU A 446 21.33 -22.98 -13.17
C LEU A 446 21.07 -24.20 -12.27
N ILE A 447 20.79 -23.97 -10.99
CA ILE A 447 20.63 -25.04 -9.99
C ILE A 447 19.46 -25.95 -10.38
N GLY A 448 19.70 -27.26 -10.41
CA GLY A 448 18.68 -28.27 -10.72
C GLY A 448 18.27 -28.37 -12.18
N ARG A 449 18.74 -27.46 -13.05
CA ARG A 449 18.38 -27.38 -14.46
C ARG A 449 18.41 -28.75 -15.15
N ASN A 450 17.28 -29.18 -15.68
CA ASN A 450 17.10 -30.40 -16.48
C ASN A 450 17.34 -31.70 -15.72
N LYS A 451 17.35 -31.65 -14.40
CA LYS A 451 17.43 -32.82 -13.54
C LYS A 451 16.06 -33.11 -12.94
N PRO A 452 15.81 -34.36 -12.51
CA PRO A 452 14.66 -34.66 -11.68
C PRO A 452 14.61 -33.75 -10.45
N ARG A 453 13.40 -33.55 -9.93
CA ARG A 453 13.19 -32.89 -8.63
C ARG A 453 14.05 -33.52 -7.54
N ALA A 454 14.52 -32.66 -6.63
CA ALA A 454 15.57 -33.00 -5.67
C ALA A 454 15.10 -32.56 -4.27
N PRO A 455 14.51 -33.46 -3.47
CA PRO A 455 13.92 -33.11 -2.18
C PRO A 455 14.87 -32.35 -1.23
N ALA A 456 16.18 -32.62 -1.32
CA ALA A 456 17.21 -31.92 -0.55
C ALA A 456 17.33 -30.41 -0.86
N LEU A 457 16.82 -29.96 -2.01
CA LEU A 457 16.87 -28.57 -2.47
C LEU A 457 15.52 -27.87 -2.40
N GLU A 458 14.42 -28.57 -2.13
CA GLU A 458 13.06 -28.02 -2.07
C GLU A 458 12.73 -27.46 -0.68
N ASN A 459 11.74 -26.57 -0.59
CA ASN A 459 11.35 -25.84 0.62
C ASN A 459 12.51 -25.08 1.29
N ARG A 460 13.40 -24.48 0.50
CA ARG A 460 14.59 -23.77 0.99
C ARG A 460 14.78 -22.43 0.29
N PHE A 461 15.43 -21.52 1.00
CA PHE A 461 16.05 -20.35 0.37
C PHE A 461 17.37 -20.77 -0.27
N LEU A 462 17.55 -20.41 -1.54
CA LEU A 462 18.77 -20.61 -2.29
C LEU A 462 19.33 -19.26 -2.77
N PRO A 463 20.67 -19.13 -2.86
CA PRO A 463 21.27 -17.94 -3.44
C PRO A 463 20.89 -17.82 -4.92
N THR A 464 20.56 -16.61 -5.36
CA THR A 464 20.38 -16.29 -6.77
C THR A 464 20.98 -14.93 -7.08
N ASP A 465 21.59 -14.79 -8.25
CA ASP A 465 22.20 -13.55 -8.76
C ASP A 465 21.58 -13.14 -10.11
N ALA A 466 20.54 -13.85 -10.53
CA ALA A 466 19.65 -13.44 -11.60
C ALA A 466 18.21 -13.82 -11.21
N LEU A 467 17.26 -13.15 -11.86
CA LEU A 467 15.83 -13.37 -11.65
C LEU A 467 15.20 -13.74 -13.00
N PRO A 468 15.49 -14.93 -13.55
CA PRO A 468 14.89 -15.35 -14.80
C PRO A 468 13.42 -15.73 -14.60
N ASN A 469 12.63 -15.56 -15.66
CA ASN A 469 11.27 -16.08 -15.80
C ASN A 469 10.19 -15.42 -14.92
N ALA A 470 10.19 -15.69 -13.62
CA ALA A 470 9.18 -15.22 -12.69
C ALA A 470 9.82 -14.76 -11.38
N PHE A 471 9.41 -13.61 -10.85
CA PHE A 471 9.89 -13.09 -9.57
C PHE A 471 9.04 -11.93 -9.07
N ILE A 472 8.99 -11.74 -7.75
CA ILE A 472 8.36 -10.59 -7.10
C ILE A 472 9.43 -9.65 -6.54
N VAL A 473 9.16 -8.35 -6.61
CA VAL A 473 10.05 -7.27 -6.16
C VAL A 473 9.26 -6.27 -5.32
N ARG A 474 9.92 -5.70 -4.30
CA ARG A 474 9.39 -4.56 -3.55
C ARG A 474 9.49 -3.29 -4.40
N ARG A 475 8.40 -2.51 -4.46
CA ARG A 475 8.35 -1.26 -5.23
C ARG A 475 9.47 -0.29 -4.85
N SER A 476 9.68 -0.07 -3.56
CA SER A 476 10.73 0.83 -3.07
C SER A 476 12.12 0.43 -3.57
N ALA A 477 12.39 -0.88 -3.72
CA ALA A 477 13.69 -1.38 -4.17
C ALA A 477 13.89 -1.18 -5.69
N ILE A 478 12.84 -1.31 -6.51
CA ILE A 478 12.94 -1.02 -7.94
C ILE A 478 12.98 0.49 -8.22
N GLU A 479 12.27 1.30 -7.42
CA GLU A 479 12.31 2.78 -7.49
C GLU A 479 13.69 3.33 -7.13
N GLU A 480 14.31 2.84 -6.04
CA GLU A 480 15.66 3.22 -5.64
C GLU A 480 16.70 3.00 -6.75
N LEU A 481 16.53 1.92 -7.52
CA LEU A 481 17.41 1.58 -8.62
C LEU A 481 17.08 2.26 -9.95
N GLY A 482 15.96 2.99 -10.03
CA GLY A 482 15.45 3.57 -11.27
C GLY A 482 14.97 2.54 -12.30
N GLY A 483 14.64 1.31 -11.87
CA GLY A 483 14.18 0.23 -12.75
C GLY A 483 15.27 -0.68 -13.33
N PHE A 484 14.91 -1.37 -14.42
CA PHE A 484 15.82 -2.19 -15.21
C PHE A 484 16.69 -1.29 -16.09
N ASP A 485 17.97 -1.62 -16.22
CA ASP A 485 18.87 -0.91 -17.12
C ASP A 485 18.61 -1.36 -18.57
N GLU A 486 18.04 -0.47 -19.36
CA GLU A 486 17.59 -0.75 -20.73
C GLU A 486 18.75 -1.00 -21.71
N ARG A 487 20.00 -0.76 -21.31
CA ARG A 487 21.18 -1.23 -22.08
C ARG A 487 21.21 -2.76 -22.19
N PHE A 488 20.65 -3.46 -21.19
CA PHE A 488 20.49 -4.91 -21.20
C PHE A 488 19.09 -5.29 -21.68
N VAL A 489 18.88 -5.32 -22.99
CA VAL A 489 17.59 -5.55 -23.66
C VAL A 489 16.92 -6.87 -23.23
N MET A 490 17.69 -7.95 -23.10
CA MET A 490 17.26 -9.30 -22.71
C MET A 490 17.76 -9.72 -21.32
N SER A 491 19.01 -9.40 -20.96
CA SER A 491 19.65 -9.89 -19.72
C SER A 491 19.46 -8.98 -18.50
N GLY A 492 18.53 -8.01 -18.57
CA GLY A 492 18.37 -7.01 -17.52
C GLY A 492 18.02 -7.56 -16.14
N SER A 493 17.46 -8.77 -16.02
CA SER A 493 17.17 -9.34 -14.70
C SER A 493 18.40 -9.83 -13.93
N ALA A 494 19.50 -10.17 -14.63
CA ALA A 494 20.76 -10.50 -13.99
C ALA A 494 21.45 -9.24 -13.46
N ASP A 495 21.56 -8.21 -14.29
CA ASP A 495 22.04 -6.89 -13.87
C ASP A 495 21.22 -6.33 -12.70
N PHE A 496 19.88 -6.37 -12.81
CA PHE A 496 18.98 -5.87 -11.78
C PHE A 496 19.17 -6.58 -10.42
N ALA A 497 19.26 -7.91 -10.42
CA ALA A 497 19.51 -8.68 -9.19
C ALA A 497 20.85 -8.30 -8.53
N ILE A 498 21.89 -8.05 -9.34
CA ILE A 498 23.21 -7.66 -8.85
C ILE A 498 23.18 -6.23 -8.31
N ARG A 499 22.49 -5.30 -8.99
CA ARG A 499 22.29 -3.92 -8.51
C ARG A 499 21.49 -3.87 -7.20
N LEU A 500 20.45 -4.68 -7.05
CA LEU A 500 19.72 -4.83 -5.79
C LEU A 500 20.66 -5.22 -4.65
N LYS A 501 21.48 -6.25 -4.86
CA LYS A 501 22.47 -6.68 -3.86
C LYS A 501 23.49 -5.60 -3.53
N ARG A 502 23.97 -4.85 -4.54
CA ARG A 502 24.91 -3.73 -4.33
C ARG A 502 24.28 -2.57 -3.56
N ALA A 503 22.97 -2.35 -3.68
CA ALA A 503 22.20 -1.41 -2.89
C ALA A 503 21.85 -1.93 -1.47
N GLY A 504 22.29 -3.15 -1.11
CA GLY A 504 22.08 -3.73 0.22
C GLY A 504 20.79 -4.55 0.36
N TRP A 505 20.01 -4.70 -0.72
CA TRP A 505 18.82 -5.55 -0.72
C TRP A 505 19.18 -7.03 -0.81
N GLY A 506 18.47 -7.86 -0.04
CA GLY A 506 18.53 -9.30 -0.21
C GLY A 506 17.79 -9.75 -1.47
N VAL A 507 18.38 -10.71 -2.20
CA VAL A 507 17.77 -11.35 -3.37
C VAL A 507 17.93 -12.85 -3.22
N SER A 508 16.85 -13.61 -3.32
CA SER A 508 16.86 -15.05 -3.07
C SER A 508 15.87 -15.80 -3.98
N ALA A 509 16.14 -17.08 -4.19
CA ALA A 509 15.15 -18.01 -4.73
C ALA A 509 14.52 -18.79 -3.57
N TYR A 510 13.22 -19.07 -3.64
CA TYR A 510 12.52 -19.92 -2.69
C TYR A 510 11.94 -21.15 -3.39
N THR A 511 12.38 -22.33 -2.97
CA THR A 511 12.08 -23.60 -3.63
C THR A 511 10.91 -24.37 -2.99
N GLY A 512 10.12 -23.71 -2.14
CA GLY A 512 8.87 -24.28 -1.62
C GLY A 512 7.64 -24.00 -2.50
N VAL A 513 7.83 -23.23 -3.56
CA VAL A 513 6.77 -22.82 -4.49
C VAL A 513 7.28 -22.92 -5.92
N PHE A 514 6.37 -23.25 -6.85
CA PHE A 514 6.70 -23.53 -8.23
C PHE A 514 5.88 -22.71 -9.22
N THR A 515 6.57 -22.18 -10.23
CA THR A 515 5.97 -21.68 -11.49
C THR A 515 6.14 -22.72 -12.58
N LEU A 516 5.11 -22.96 -13.38
CA LEU A 516 5.19 -23.86 -14.53
C LEU A 516 5.55 -23.06 -15.78
N HIS A 517 6.59 -23.47 -16.49
CA HIS A 517 7.06 -22.82 -17.70
C HIS A 517 6.72 -23.70 -18.91
N ASP A 518 5.90 -23.18 -19.82
CA ASP A 518 5.33 -23.88 -20.97
C ASP A 518 6.27 -23.88 -22.19
N VAL A 519 7.44 -24.48 -21.95
CA VAL A 519 8.47 -24.74 -22.93
C VAL A 519 8.85 -26.22 -22.92
N GLU A 520 9.40 -26.72 -24.02
CA GLU A 520 9.88 -28.11 -24.07
C GLU A 520 11.02 -28.33 -23.06
N PRO A 521 11.26 -29.54 -22.54
CA PRO A 521 12.45 -29.85 -21.78
C PRO A 521 13.62 -30.28 -22.69
N PRO A 522 14.88 -30.05 -22.30
CA PRO A 522 16.04 -30.46 -23.09
C PRO A 522 16.25 -31.96 -23.05
N GLY A 523 16.79 -32.47 -24.16
CA GLY A 523 16.79 -33.89 -24.50
C GLY A 523 16.01 -34.19 -25.79
N ARG A 524 15.16 -33.27 -26.26
CA ARG A 524 14.74 -33.25 -27.67
C ARG A 524 15.92 -32.83 -28.53
N ILE A 525 16.26 -33.67 -29.51
CA ILE A 525 17.19 -33.37 -30.60
C ILE A 525 16.81 -32.01 -31.18
N GLY A 526 17.61 -30.96 -30.91
CA GLY A 526 17.40 -29.60 -31.45
C GLY A 526 16.85 -28.56 -30.49
N TYR A 527 16.75 -28.90 -29.20
CA TYR A 527 16.28 -28.02 -28.13
C TYR A 527 16.73 -26.55 -28.20
N TRP A 528 18.02 -26.26 -28.45
CA TRP A 528 18.49 -24.87 -28.53
C TRP A 528 18.10 -24.15 -29.83
N ALA A 529 17.89 -24.90 -30.92
CA ALA A 529 17.28 -24.39 -32.14
C ALA A 529 15.74 -24.31 -32.07
N SER A 530 15.09 -25.00 -31.13
CA SER A 530 13.63 -24.97 -30.92
C SER A 530 13.18 -24.04 -29.77
N HIS A 531 13.97 -23.87 -28.71
CA HIS A 531 13.75 -22.88 -27.62
C HIS A 531 13.97 -21.45 -28.06
N ARG A 532 14.89 -21.25 -29.00
CA ARG A 532 15.02 -20.03 -29.77
C ARG A 532 14.37 -20.28 -31.12
N GLY A 533 13.05 -20.43 -31.14
CA GLY A 533 12.29 -20.38 -32.40
C GLY A 533 12.83 -19.20 -33.19
N VAL A 534 13.55 -19.51 -34.26
CA VAL A 534 14.78 -18.82 -34.66
C VAL A 534 14.53 -17.34 -34.91
N ASP A 535 14.76 -16.54 -33.89
CA ASP A 535 14.62 -15.09 -33.92
C ASP A 535 16.03 -14.50 -33.92
N PRO A 536 16.55 -14.11 -35.10
CA PRO A 536 17.91 -13.61 -35.22
C PRO A 536 18.16 -12.38 -34.35
N GLU A 537 17.16 -11.53 -34.16
CA GLU A 537 17.30 -10.31 -33.36
C GLU A 537 17.46 -10.64 -31.88
N ARG A 538 16.62 -11.51 -31.32
CA ARG A 538 16.81 -12.00 -29.95
C ARG A 538 18.16 -12.68 -29.75
N VAL A 539 18.62 -13.46 -30.73
CA VAL A 539 19.96 -14.08 -30.68
C VAL A 539 21.05 -13.02 -30.56
N PHE A 540 20.94 -11.92 -31.31
CA PHE A 540 21.86 -10.80 -31.21
C PHE A 540 21.86 -10.20 -29.80
N GLN A 541 20.67 -9.86 -29.28
CA GLN A 541 20.52 -9.21 -27.98
C GLN A 541 21.03 -10.09 -26.83
N ASP A 542 20.63 -11.37 -26.78
CA ASP A 542 21.06 -12.33 -25.74
C ASP A 542 22.59 -12.45 -25.65
N VAL A 543 23.25 -12.55 -26.81
CA VAL A 543 24.72 -12.72 -26.86
C VAL A 543 25.42 -11.42 -26.50
N ARG A 544 24.96 -10.29 -27.07
CA ARG A 544 25.52 -8.96 -26.80
C ARG A 544 25.45 -8.62 -25.31
N ASP A 545 24.26 -8.75 -24.72
CA ASP A 545 24.02 -8.41 -23.32
C ASP A 545 24.87 -9.24 -22.37
N TRP A 546 25.07 -10.53 -22.66
CA TRP A 546 25.91 -11.40 -21.84
C TRP A 546 27.34 -10.85 -21.74
N PHE A 547 27.95 -10.47 -22.86
CA PHE A 547 29.31 -9.92 -22.87
C PHE A 547 29.39 -8.54 -22.23
N ILE A 548 28.39 -7.67 -22.45
CA ILE A 548 28.31 -6.37 -21.77
C ILE A 548 28.24 -6.60 -20.26
N LEU A 549 27.38 -7.52 -19.78
CA LEU A 549 27.24 -7.82 -18.37
C LEU A 549 28.55 -8.33 -17.76
N MET A 550 29.21 -9.29 -18.43
CA MET A 550 30.52 -9.78 -17.96
C MET A 550 31.55 -8.66 -17.92
N ARG A 551 31.53 -7.71 -18.86
CA ARG A 551 32.44 -6.55 -18.84
C ARG A 551 32.13 -5.63 -17.65
N THR A 552 30.85 -5.36 -17.39
CA THR A 552 30.40 -4.56 -16.24
C THR A 552 30.76 -5.20 -14.89
N LEU A 553 30.77 -6.54 -14.81
CA LEU A 553 31.16 -7.26 -13.59
C LEU A 553 32.67 -7.37 -13.41
N HIS A 554 33.45 -7.27 -14.48
CA HIS A 554 34.91 -7.43 -14.48
C HIS A 554 35.62 -6.25 -15.18
N PRO A 555 35.40 -4.99 -14.77
CA PRO A 555 35.90 -3.81 -15.48
C PRO A 555 37.43 -3.74 -15.54
N ASP A 556 38.12 -4.23 -14.51
CA ASP A 556 39.58 -4.15 -14.39
C ASP A 556 40.32 -5.41 -14.89
N ASN A 557 39.61 -6.30 -15.61
CA ASN A 557 40.22 -7.54 -16.07
C ASN A 557 41.02 -7.32 -17.37
N GLY A 558 42.33 -7.10 -17.24
CA GLY A 558 43.25 -6.97 -18.39
C GLY A 558 43.28 -8.18 -19.33
N TRP A 559 42.75 -9.33 -18.91
CA TRP A 559 42.58 -10.56 -19.71
C TRP A 559 41.14 -10.78 -20.18
N PHE A 560 40.28 -9.76 -20.11
CA PHE A 560 38.86 -9.87 -20.44
C PHE A 560 38.64 -10.49 -21.81
N LEU A 561 39.34 -10.02 -22.85
CA LEU A 561 39.19 -10.53 -24.22
C LEU A 561 39.52 -12.02 -24.31
N VAL A 562 40.57 -12.49 -23.63
CA VAL A 562 40.98 -13.90 -23.64
C VAL A 562 39.94 -14.76 -22.92
N ARG A 563 39.47 -14.33 -21.74
CA ARG A 563 38.39 -15.03 -21.02
C ARG A 563 37.08 -15.03 -21.80
N ALA A 564 36.66 -13.89 -22.31
CA ALA A 564 35.46 -13.72 -23.12
C ALA A 564 35.50 -14.64 -24.35
N THR A 565 36.62 -14.67 -25.08
CA THR A 565 36.80 -15.57 -26.25
C THR A 565 36.71 -17.04 -25.83
N ARG A 566 37.38 -17.44 -24.74
CA ARG A 566 37.32 -18.83 -24.24
C ARG A 566 35.89 -19.25 -23.88
N HIS A 567 35.15 -18.38 -23.21
CA HIS A 567 33.74 -18.63 -22.85
C HIS A 567 32.83 -18.62 -24.08
N ALA A 568 33.07 -17.70 -25.03
CA ALA A 568 32.38 -17.61 -26.30
C ALA A 568 32.45 -18.96 -27.03
N LEU A 569 33.64 -19.55 -27.17
CA LEU A 569 33.82 -20.85 -27.84
C LEU A 569 32.98 -21.97 -27.22
N GLY A 570 32.95 -22.06 -25.89
CA GLY A 570 32.19 -23.09 -25.17
C GLY A 570 30.66 -22.99 -25.33
N PHE A 571 30.13 -21.78 -25.52
CA PHE A 571 28.69 -21.55 -25.67
C PHE A 571 28.25 -21.38 -27.13
N MET A 572 29.00 -20.64 -27.94
CA MET A 572 28.66 -20.31 -29.33
C MET A 572 28.84 -21.50 -30.26
N ALA A 573 29.87 -22.34 -30.10
CA ALA A 573 30.12 -23.44 -31.03
C ALA A 573 28.99 -24.50 -31.05
N PRO A 574 28.46 -24.99 -29.91
CA PRO A 574 27.31 -25.90 -29.91
C PRO A 574 26.04 -25.28 -30.51
N ASN A 575 25.82 -23.98 -30.26
CA ASN A 575 24.66 -23.27 -30.80
C ASN A 575 24.77 -23.03 -32.30
N ALA A 576 25.95 -22.63 -32.79
CA ALA A 576 26.23 -22.47 -34.21
C ALA A 576 26.00 -23.78 -34.98
N LEU A 577 26.51 -24.90 -34.45
CA LEU A 577 26.26 -26.22 -35.03
C LEU A 577 24.76 -26.56 -35.05
N SER A 578 24.03 -26.24 -33.97
CA SER A 578 22.59 -26.44 -33.91
C SER A 578 21.84 -25.62 -34.97
N TYR A 579 22.18 -24.34 -35.16
CA TYR A 579 21.54 -23.50 -36.19
C TYR A 579 21.84 -23.98 -37.60
N LEU A 580 23.09 -24.41 -37.87
CA LEU A 580 23.50 -24.96 -39.17
C LEU A 580 22.75 -26.26 -39.50
N LEU A 581 22.63 -27.16 -38.53
CA LEU A 581 22.03 -28.48 -38.76
C LEU A 581 20.50 -28.47 -38.79
N ARG A 582 19.85 -27.48 -38.15
CA ARG A 582 18.41 -27.55 -37.82
C ARG A 582 17.60 -26.29 -38.09
N GLY A 583 18.25 -25.15 -38.31
CA GLY A 583 17.57 -23.85 -38.32
C GLY A 583 17.05 -23.36 -39.68
N GLY A 584 17.34 -24.06 -40.78
CA GLY A 584 16.93 -23.62 -42.12
C GLY A 584 17.48 -22.22 -42.49
N SER A 585 16.69 -21.40 -43.18
CA SER A 585 17.06 -20.02 -43.55
C SER A 585 17.28 -19.13 -42.33
N LYS A 586 16.34 -19.13 -41.38
CA LYS A 586 16.44 -18.37 -40.13
C LYS A 586 17.67 -18.78 -39.31
N GLY A 587 18.06 -20.06 -39.35
CA GLY A 587 19.28 -20.56 -38.69
C GLY A 587 20.55 -19.88 -39.21
N ARG A 588 20.63 -19.63 -40.52
CA ARG A 588 21.75 -18.90 -41.12
C ARG A 588 21.77 -17.45 -40.65
N GLU A 589 20.62 -16.79 -40.61
CA GLU A 589 20.51 -15.42 -40.09
C GLU A 589 20.90 -15.34 -38.61
N SER A 590 20.43 -16.27 -37.77
CA SER A 590 20.85 -16.34 -36.37
C SER A 590 22.34 -16.61 -36.20
N LEU A 591 22.97 -17.38 -37.09
CA LEU A 591 24.43 -17.55 -37.08
C LEU A 591 25.14 -16.23 -37.37
N VAL A 592 24.67 -15.46 -38.36
CA VAL A 592 25.19 -14.12 -38.65
C VAL A 592 25.03 -13.20 -37.44
N GLN A 593 23.86 -13.21 -36.80
CA GLN A 593 23.59 -12.37 -35.64
C GLN A 593 24.40 -12.77 -34.41
N LEU A 594 24.63 -14.07 -34.20
CA LEU A 594 25.51 -14.59 -33.15
C LEU A 594 26.95 -14.05 -33.28
N VAL A 595 27.49 -14.04 -34.51
CA VAL A 595 28.82 -13.46 -34.78
C VAL A 595 28.82 -11.94 -34.65
N ARG A 596 27.81 -11.25 -35.20
CA ARG A 596 27.68 -9.80 -35.10
C ARG A 596 27.60 -9.32 -33.67
N ALA A 597 26.83 -10.00 -32.82
CA ALA A 597 26.71 -9.68 -31.40
C ALA A 597 28.04 -9.81 -30.66
N TYR A 598 28.77 -10.90 -30.91
CA TYR A 598 30.12 -11.08 -30.36
C TYR A 598 31.03 -9.93 -30.77
N VAL A 599 31.16 -9.65 -32.08
CA VAL A 599 32.02 -8.57 -32.59
C VAL A 599 31.63 -7.22 -32.02
N SER A 600 30.32 -6.91 -32.00
CA SER A 600 29.79 -5.67 -31.43
C SER A 600 30.16 -5.51 -29.97
N SER A 601 30.03 -6.58 -29.17
CA SER A 601 30.33 -6.54 -27.73
C SER A 601 31.82 -6.46 -27.42
N MET A 602 32.70 -6.84 -28.36
CA MET A 602 34.16 -6.78 -28.18
C MET A 602 34.74 -5.39 -28.47
N ARG A 603 34.05 -4.54 -29.23
CA ARG A 603 34.48 -3.15 -29.46
C ARG A 603 34.48 -2.40 -28.11
N THR A 604 35.51 -1.59 -27.86
CA THR A 604 35.62 -0.74 -26.68
C THR A 604 34.88 0.58 -26.93
N ASP A 605 34.37 1.22 -25.86
CA ASP A 605 33.52 2.42 -25.88
C ASP A 605 34.16 3.71 -26.46
N LYS A 606 35.18 3.60 -27.32
CA LYS A 606 35.71 4.75 -28.08
C LYS A 606 34.95 5.05 -29.37
N GLU A 607 33.93 4.26 -29.73
CA GLU A 607 33.18 4.43 -31.00
C GLU A 607 31.64 4.39 -30.87
N HIS A 608 31.06 4.53 -29.67
CA HIS A 608 29.62 4.70 -29.49
C HIS A 608 29.29 5.96 -28.70
#